data_AF-E2BTP1-F1
#
_entry.id   AF-E2BTP1-F1
#
_cell.length_a   1.000
_cell.length_b   1.000
_cell.length_c   1.000
_cell.angle_alpha   90.00
_cell.angle_beta   90.00
_cell.angle_gamma   90.00
#
_symmetry.space_group_name_H-M   'P 1'
#
loop_
_entity.id
_entity.type
_entity.pdbx_description
1 polymer ?
#
loop_
_entity_poly.entity_id
_entity_poly.type
_entity_poly.pdbx_seq_one_letter_code
_entity_poly.pdbx_strand_id
1 'polypeptide(L)' 'HMAKNCTREETCCKCAGNHKAKECKAQKMKCINCMHKNQTYNLKINEGHNALDPECPTFKRALGEEKKRIGWD' A
#
# COMPACT_ATOMS: atom_id res chain seq x y z
N HIS A 1 13.07 -7.44 -7.68
CA HIS A 1 12.97 -5.99 -7.94
C HIS A 1 14.19 -5.30 -7.33
N MET A 2 14.93 -4.46 -8.06
CA MET A 2 16.04 -3.65 -7.52
C MET A 2 15.61 -2.18 -7.48
N ALA A 3 15.79 -1.49 -6.35
CA ALA A 3 15.30 -0.12 -6.17
C ALA A 3 15.84 0.86 -7.24
N LYS A 4 17.12 0.75 -7.61
CA LYS A 4 17.75 1.57 -8.66
C LYS A 4 17.16 1.41 -10.05
N ASN A 5 16.47 0.29 -10.31
CA ASN A 5 15.83 -0.01 -11.60
C ASN A 5 14.29 0.08 -11.48
N CYS A 6 13.77 0.68 -10.41
CA CYS A 6 12.35 0.89 -10.25
C CYS A 6 11.88 1.98 -11.23
N THR A 7 10.99 1.61 -12.15
CA THR A 7 10.36 2.55 -13.09
C THR A 7 9.01 3.08 -12.59
N ARG A 8 8.62 2.73 -11.36
CA ARG A 8 7.37 3.19 -10.77
C ARG A 8 7.51 4.65 -10.35
N GLU A 9 6.43 5.39 -10.53
CA GLU A 9 6.34 6.77 -10.05
C GLU A 9 6.55 6.84 -8.54
N GLU A 10 7.22 7.92 -8.10
CA GLU A 10 7.38 8.19 -6.68
C GLU A 10 6.00 8.37 -6.05
N THR A 11 5.74 7.64 -4.97
CA THR A 11 4.45 7.67 -4.30
C THR A 11 4.64 7.84 -2.80
N CYS A 12 4.01 8.87 -2.26
CA CYS A 12 4.04 9.20 -0.84
C CYS A 12 3.35 8.11 -0.02
N CYS A 13 4.07 7.51 0.92
CA CYS A 13 3.54 6.48 1.81
C CYS A 13 2.48 6.97 2.81
N LYS A 14 2.34 8.29 3.00
CA LYS A 14 1.35 8.89 3.92
C LYS A 14 0.02 9.11 3.24
N CYS A 15 0.01 9.63 2.01
CA CYS A 15 -1.23 10.08 1.36
C CYS A 15 -1.42 9.57 -0.07
N ALA A 16 -0.56 8.65 -0.53
CA ALA A 16 -0.60 8.08 -1.88
C ALA A 16 -0.46 9.10 -3.03
N GLY A 17 0.08 10.29 -2.76
CA GLY A 17 0.33 11.34 -3.76
C GLY A 17 1.73 11.25 -4.39
N ASN A 18 1.94 11.94 -5.51
CA ASN A 18 3.24 11.97 -6.21
C ASN A 18 4.17 13.03 -5.60
N HIS A 19 4.84 12.69 -4.49
CA HIS A 19 5.86 13.50 -3.80
C HIS A 19 6.59 12.66 -2.74
N LYS A 20 7.71 13.18 -2.21
CA LYS A 20 8.44 12.52 -1.11
C LYS A 20 7.67 12.64 0.20
N ALA A 21 7.67 11.58 1.02
CA ALA A 21 6.98 11.58 2.31
C ALA A 21 7.41 12.71 3.28
N LYS A 22 8.63 13.25 3.11
CA LYS A 22 9.16 14.40 3.85
C LYS A 22 8.53 15.74 3.46
N GLU A 23 8.00 15.84 2.24
CA GLU A 23 7.33 17.04 1.69
C GLU A 23 5.81 16.98 1.88
N CYS A 24 5.29 15.86 2.40
CA CYS A 24 3.88 15.62 2.56
C CYS A 24 3.26 16.51 3.64
N LYS A 25 2.25 17.30 3.25
CA LYS A 25 1.45 18.16 4.14
C LYS A 25 0.03 17.62 4.39
N ALA A 26 -0.24 16.37 3.97
CA ALA A 26 -1.56 15.77 4.12
C ALA A 26 -1.88 15.52 5.60
N GLN A 27 -3.07 15.91 6.04
CA GLN A 27 -3.57 15.63 7.39
C GLN A 27 -4.25 14.27 7.50
N LYS A 28 -4.73 13.72 6.37
CA LYS A 28 -5.39 12.42 6.30
C LYS A 28 -4.44 11.41 5.68
N MET A 29 -4.37 10.23 6.31
CA MET A 29 -3.64 9.10 5.77
C MET A 29 -4.40 8.46 4.62
N LYS A 30 -3.66 7.89 3.67
CA LYS A 30 -4.19 7.11 2.57
C LYS A 30 -3.30 5.91 2.29
N CYS A 31 -3.85 4.72 2.44
CA CYS A 31 -3.18 3.46 2.17
C CYS A 31 -3.07 3.23 0.66
N ILE A 32 -1.86 3.41 0.13
CA ILE A 32 -1.56 3.23 -1.29
C ILE A 32 -1.95 1.83 -1.81
N ASN A 33 -1.77 0.79 -1.00
CA ASN A 33 -2.08 -0.59 -1.39
C ASN A 33 -3.59 -0.78 -1.57
N CYS A 34 -4.39 -0.30 -0.62
CA CYS A 34 -5.85 -0.37 -0.70
C CYS A 34 -6.39 0.50 -1.83
N MET A 35 -5.86 1.71 -2.00
CA MET A 35 -6.22 2.60 -3.12
C MET A 35 -5.96 1.92 -4.47
N HIS A 36 -4.78 1.34 -4.66
CA HIS A 36 -4.44 0.66 -5.91
C HIS A 36 -5.36 -0.54 -6.16
N LYS A 37 -5.67 -1.34 -5.13
CA LYS A 37 -6.63 -2.45 -5.26
C LYS A 37 -8.04 -1.97 -5.63
N ASN A 38 -8.51 -0.88 -5.02
CA ASN A 38 -9.79 -0.27 -5.38
C ASN A 38 -9.81 0.17 -6.85
N GLN A 39 -8.74 0.81 -7.33
CA GLN A 39 -8.62 1.26 -8.72
C GLN A 39 -8.52 0.10 -9.72
N THR A 40 -7.68 -0.91 -9.44
CA THR A 40 -7.46 -2.03 -10.36
C THR A 40 -8.64 -2.99 -10.44
N TYR A 41 -9.31 -3.25 -9.31
CA TYR A 41 -10.34 -4.29 -9.20
C TYR A 41 -11.73 -3.74 -8.93
N ASN A 42 -11.92 -2.41 -8.98
CA ASN A 42 -13.17 -1.73 -8.66
C ASN A 42 -13.76 -2.13 -7.29
N LEU A 43 -12.90 -2.23 -6.28
CA LEU A 43 -13.28 -2.57 -4.91
C LEU A 43 -13.61 -1.32 -4.09
N LYS A 44 -14.25 -1.52 -2.94
CA LYS A 44 -14.60 -0.46 -1.97
C LYS A 44 -13.94 -0.70 -0.61
N ILE A 45 -12.64 -0.99 -0.61
CA ILE A 45 -11.86 -1.18 0.60
C ILE A 45 -11.61 0.19 1.25
N ASN A 46 -11.72 0.28 2.57
CA ASN A 46 -11.31 1.50 3.29
C ASN A 46 -9.83 1.79 3.01
N GLU A 47 -9.53 2.98 2.50
CA GLU A 47 -8.16 3.42 2.21
C GLU A 47 -7.66 4.49 3.19
N GLY A 48 -8.47 4.91 4.16
CA GLY A 48 -8.17 6.01 5.10
C GLY A 48 -7.32 5.61 6.30
N HIS A 49 -6.25 4.85 6.07
CA HIS A 49 -5.34 4.35 7.11
C HIS A 49 -3.89 4.34 6.62
N ASN A 50 -2.94 4.01 7.51
CA ASN A 50 -1.52 3.93 7.18
C ASN A 50 -1.24 2.68 6.31
N ALA A 51 -0.39 2.77 5.29
CA ALA A 51 -0.02 1.62 4.46
C ALA A 51 0.65 0.46 5.23
N LEU A 52 1.19 0.73 6.42
CA LEU A 52 1.83 -0.24 7.33
C LEU A 52 0.93 -0.66 8.50
N ASP A 53 -0.36 -0.28 8.47
CA ASP A 53 -1.31 -0.69 9.50
C ASP A 53 -1.43 -2.23 9.53
N PRO A 54 -1.21 -2.91 10.67
CA PRO A 54 -1.37 -4.36 10.77
C PRO A 54 -2.80 -4.81 10.47
N GLU A 55 -3.80 -3.94 10.66
CA GLU A 55 -5.21 -4.20 10.34
C GLU A 55 -5.56 -3.91 8.87
N CYS A 56 -4.60 -3.46 8.05
CA CYS A 56 -4.80 -3.24 6.62
C CYS A 56 -5.25 -4.55 5.94
N PRO A 57 -6.43 -4.57 5.30
CA PRO A 57 -6.97 -5.78 4.69
C PRO A 57 -6.10 -6.28 3.52
N THR A 58 -5.51 -5.36 2.77
CA THR A 58 -4.59 -5.71 1.67
C THR A 58 -3.29 -6.31 2.22
N PHE A 59 -2.78 -5.79 3.35
CA PHE A 59 -1.58 -6.31 4.00
C PHE A 59 -1.82 -7.71 4.57
N LYS A 60 -2.90 -7.92 5.34
CA LYS A 60 -3.29 -9.23 5.87
C LYS A 60 -3.41 -10.28 4.78
N ARG A 61 -4.03 -9.93 3.66
CA ARG A 61 -4.17 -10.83 2.51
C ARG A 61 -2.81 -11.19 1.91
N ALA A 62 -1.97 -10.19 1.63
CA ALA A 62 -0.64 -10.42 1.06
C ALA A 62 0.25 -11.27 1.98
N LEU A 63 0.19 -11.04 3.30
CA LEU A 63 0.91 -11.84 4.28
C LEU A 63 0.41 -13.29 4.30
N GLY A 64 -0.91 -13.51 4.24
CA GLY A 64 -1.50 -14.85 4.15
C GLY A 64 -1.11 -15.58 2.86
N GLU A 65 -1.06 -14.88 1.73
CA GLU A 65 -0.58 -15.42 0.45
C GLU A 65 0.90 -15.83 0.52
N GLU A 66 1.75 -15.02 1.18
CA GLU A 66 3.17 -15.34 1.34
C GLU A 66 3.39 -16.52 2.30
N LYS A 67 2.68 -16.56 3.43
CA LYS A 67 2.72 -17.70 4.37
C LYS A 67 2.36 -19.01 3.67
N LYS A 68 1.29 -19.03 2.89
CA LYS A 68 0.90 -20.20 2.09
C LYS A 68 1.98 -20.62 1.10
N ARG A 69 2.67 -19.66 0.46
CA ARG A 69 3.73 -19.96 -0.52
C ARG A 69 4.91 -20.70 0.11
N ILE A 70 5.25 -20.36 1.35
CA ILE A 70 6.36 -20.98 2.07
C ILE A 70 5.95 -22.21 2.91
N GLY A 71 4.69 -22.64 2.83
CA GLY A 71 4.18 -23.76 3.64
C GLY A 71 4.09 -23.44 5.13
N TRP A 72 3.94 -22.17 5.49
CA TRP A 72 3.71 -21.74 6.87
C TRP A 72 2.21 -21.89 7.19
N ASP A 73 1.85 -23.01 7.81
CA ASP A 73 0.56 -23.20 8.49
C ASP A 73 0.63 -22.73 9.95
#